data_AF-A0AAV4EUI8-F1
#
_entry.id   AF-A0AAV4EUI8-F1
#
_cell.length_a   1.000
_cell.length_b   1.000
_cell.length_c   1.000
_cell.angle_alpha   90.00
_cell.angle_beta   90.00
_cell.angle_gamma   90.00
#
_symmetry.space_group_name_H-M   'P 1'
#
loop_
_entity.id
_entity.type
_entity.pdbx_description
1 polymer ?
#
loop_
_entity_poly.entity_id
_entity_poly.type
_entity_poly.pdbx_seq_one_letter_code
_entity_poly.pdbx_strand_id
1 'polypeptide(L)'
;MKKGFTPVRIWNSDETGCSTDQTPQKQLAKRGEKRIGSIVSQEKGVTVTMCAAVSATGNSVPPFTPGLSKGECPGPLENNTHPGTQCESHPKASGWMTSDNFKGFIKHFVKHTAANTRISCFTYSC
;
A
#
# COMPACT_ATOMS: atom_id res chain seq x y z
N MET A 1 -13.39 -25.63 6.18
CA MET A 1 -13.81 -24.54 5.27
C MET A 1 -14.80 -25.09 4.25
N LYS A 2 -16.12 -25.04 4.51
CA LYS A 2 -17.17 -25.58 3.60
C LYS A 2 -17.98 -24.42 2.99
N LYS A 3 -17.38 -23.74 2.02
CA LYS A 3 -18.10 -22.99 0.98
C LYS A 3 -17.49 -23.46 -0.34
N GLY A 4 -18.32 -23.82 -1.34
CA GLY A 4 -17.89 -24.38 -2.63
C GLY A 4 -17.18 -23.40 -3.55
N PHE A 5 -16.33 -22.53 -3.01
CA PHE A 5 -15.56 -21.58 -3.78
C PHE A 5 -14.33 -22.26 -4.37
N THR A 6 -14.10 -22.02 -5.65
CA THR A 6 -12.85 -22.40 -6.29
C THR A 6 -11.70 -21.54 -5.73
N PRO A 7 -10.47 -22.07 -5.62
CA PRO A 7 -9.33 -21.32 -5.08
C PRO A 7 -9.09 -19.97 -5.77
N VAL A 8 -9.37 -19.87 -7.07
CA VAL A 8 -9.25 -18.62 -7.85
C VAL A 8 -10.22 -17.52 -7.38
N ARG A 9 -11.27 -17.87 -6.62
CA ARG A 9 -12.26 -16.93 -6.07
C ARG A 9 -12.04 -16.63 -4.58
N ILE A 10 -10.99 -17.17 -3.98
CA ILE A 10 -10.62 -16.90 -2.60
C ILE A 10 -9.50 -15.87 -2.64
N TRP A 11 -9.72 -14.71 -2.02
CA TRP A 11 -8.78 -13.60 -1.99
C TRP A 11 -8.48 -13.22 -0.55
N ASN A 12 -7.20 -12.99 -0.26
CA ASN A 12 -6.77 -12.28 0.93
C ASN A 12 -6.44 -10.84 0.55
N SER A 13 -6.72 -9.90 1.43
CA SER A 13 -6.38 -8.50 1.25
C SER A 13 -5.89 -7.93 2.55
N ASP A 14 -4.86 -7.09 2.49
CA ASP A 14 -4.29 -6.46 3.67
C ASP A 14 -3.75 -5.06 3.34
N GLU A 15 -3.57 -4.25 4.38
CA GLU A 15 -2.96 -2.93 4.31
C GLU A 15 -1.53 -2.97 4.86
N THR A 16 -0.60 -2.36 4.15
CA THR A 16 0.81 -2.27 4.58
C THR A 16 1.25 -0.81 4.56
N GLY A 17 1.82 -0.35 5.67
CA GLY A 17 2.51 0.94 5.75
C GLY A 17 3.92 0.84 5.18
N CYS A 18 4.24 1.74 4.25
CA CYS A 18 5.56 1.93 3.67
C CYS A 18 6.08 3.31 4.09
N SER A 19 6.99 3.35 5.06
CA SER A 19 7.64 4.58 5.53
C SER A 19 8.87 4.91 4.69
N THR A 20 9.04 6.18 4.33
CA THR A 20 10.27 6.66 3.66
C THR A 20 11.44 6.94 4.61
N ASP A 21 11.31 6.57 5.90
CA ASP A 21 12.37 6.75 6.89
C ASP A 21 13.66 6.04 6.43
N GLN A 22 14.66 6.83 6.06
CA GLN A 22 15.96 6.30 5.65
C GLN A 22 16.68 5.77 6.88
N THR A 23 16.82 4.45 6.98
CA THR A 23 17.70 3.88 8.00
C THR A 23 19.15 4.06 7.54
N PRO A 24 20.02 4.76 8.30
CA PRO A 24 21.41 4.91 7.93
C PRO A 24 22.07 3.54 7.77
N GLN A 25 22.70 3.31 6.62
CA GLN A 25 23.47 2.09 6.36
C GLN A 25 24.60 1.94 7.38
N LYS A 26 24.92 0.70 7.78
CA LYS A 26 26.07 0.41 8.64
C LYS A 26 27.34 0.86 7.91
N GLN A 27 28.02 1.88 8.44
CA GLN A 27 29.25 2.39 7.85
C GLN A 27 30.47 1.71 8.47
N LEU A 28 31.41 1.28 7.62
CA LEU A 28 32.69 0.74 8.07
C LEU A 28 33.66 1.90 8.31
N ALA A 29 34.16 2.01 9.55
CA ALA A 29 35.12 3.02 9.96
C ALA A 29 36.52 2.43 10.16
N LYS A 30 37.59 3.19 9.88
CA LYS A 30 38.91 2.83 10.41
C LYS A 30 38.89 2.96 11.93
N ARG A 31 39.58 2.05 12.63
CA ARG A 31 39.70 2.07 14.10
C ARG A 31 40.28 3.41 14.56
N GLY A 32 39.48 4.21 15.26
CA GLY A 32 39.85 5.55 15.75
C GLY A 32 39.12 6.71 15.07
N GLU A 33 38.40 6.46 13.99
CA GLU A 33 37.69 7.48 13.22
C GLU A 33 36.29 7.71 13.79
N LYS A 34 36.07 8.88 14.42
CA LYS A 34 34.85 9.21 15.18
C LYS A 34 33.82 10.05 14.41
N ARG A 35 34.14 10.52 13.20
CA ARG A 35 33.28 11.40 12.40
C ARG A 35 33.00 10.77 11.04
N ILE A 36 32.07 9.82 11.04
CA ILE A 36 31.46 9.33 9.82
C ILE A 36 30.06 9.91 9.76
N GLY A 37 29.89 10.95 8.93
CA GLY A 37 28.59 11.57 8.73
C GLY A 37 27.73 10.67 7.85
N SER A 38 26.64 10.13 8.39
CA SER A 38 25.53 9.67 7.56
C SER A 38 24.71 10.90 7.16
N ILE A 39 24.62 11.19 5.86
CA ILE A 39 23.62 12.13 5.35
C ILE A 39 22.29 11.38 5.40
N VAL A 40 21.63 11.45 6.55
CA VAL A 40 20.24 11.07 6.69
C VAL A 40 19.51 12.38 6.87
N SER A 41 18.59 12.72 5.96
CA SER A 41 17.71 13.85 6.24
C SER A 41 16.95 13.52 7.52
N GLN A 42 16.94 14.43 8.49
CA GLN A 42 16.09 14.35 9.69
C GLN A 42 14.64 14.71 9.31
N GLU A 43 14.23 14.34 8.11
CA GLU A 43 12.86 14.50 7.65
C GLU A 43 12.07 13.35 8.26
N LYS A 44 10.98 13.68 8.96
CA LYS A 44 10.04 12.66 9.42
C LYS A 44 9.52 11.95 8.17
N GLY A 45 9.80 10.65 8.03
CA GLY A 45 9.36 9.85 6.90
C GLY A 45 7.86 9.97 6.73
N VAL A 46 7.44 10.21 5.50
CA VAL A 46 6.02 10.14 5.17
C VAL A 46 5.69 8.67 5.03
N THR A 47 4.71 8.19 5.81
CA THR A 47 4.22 6.82 5.69
C THR A 47 3.11 6.79 4.65
N VAL A 48 3.33 6.03 3.58
CA VAL A 48 2.32 5.72 2.57
C VAL A 48 1.73 4.36 2.90
N THR A 49 0.42 4.26 3.00
CA THR A 49 -0.22 2.94 3.09
C THR A 49 -0.52 2.40 1.70
N MET A 50 -0.47 1.08 1.55
CA MET A 50 -0.84 0.37 0.33
C MET A 50 -1.76 -0.78 0.69
N CYS A 51 -2.87 -0.92 -0.03
CA CYS A 51 -3.72 -2.09 0.05
C CYS A 51 -3.43 -3.02 -1.14
N ALA A 52 -3.20 -4.29 -0.84
CA ALA A 52 -2.93 -5.32 -1.83
C ALA A 52 -3.87 -6.50 -1.61
N ALA A 53 -4.27 -7.15 -2.71
CA ALA A 53 -5.07 -8.37 -2.65
C ALA A 53 -4.48 -9.47 -3.53
N VAL A 54 -4.43 -10.68 -3.00
CA VAL A 54 -3.86 -11.87 -3.66
C VAL A 54 -4.83 -13.05 -3.54
N SER A 55 -5.06 -13.75 -4.65
CA SER A 55 -5.89 -14.94 -4.67
C SER A 55 -5.13 -16.16 -4.15
N ALA A 56 -5.86 -17.20 -3.72
CA ALA A 56 -5.24 -18.47 -3.32
C ALA A 56 -4.49 -19.18 -4.47
N THR A 57 -4.70 -18.75 -5.72
CA THR A 57 -3.96 -19.23 -6.91
C THR A 57 -2.78 -18.33 -7.28
N GLY A 58 -2.53 -17.25 -6.54
CA GLY A 58 -1.41 -16.33 -6.78
C GLY A 58 -1.70 -15.16 -7.72
N ASN A 59 -2.95 -14.94 -8.13
CA ASN A 59 -3.30 -13.73 -8.90
C ASN A 59 -3.29 -12.52 -7.97
N SER A 60 -2.79 -11.38 -8.43
CA SER A 60 -2.73 -10.14 -7.64
C SER A 60 -3.54 -9.02 -8.27
N VAL A 61 -4.26 -8.25 -7.45
CA VAL A 61 -4.81 -6.96 -7.87
C VAL A 61 -3.70 -5.91 -7.79
N PRO A 62 -3.58 -5.00 -8.78
CA PRO A 62 -2.64 -3.88 -8.69
C PRO A 62 -2.86 -3.09 -7.39
N PRO A 63 -1.79 -2.61 -6.72
CA PRO A 63 -1.91 -1.93 -5.44
C PRO A 63 -2.84 -0.72 -5.47
N PHE A 64 -3.49 -0.44 -4.34
CA PHE A 64 -4.28 0.76 -4.13
C PHE A 64 -3.68 1.59 -2.99
N THR A 65 -3.50 2.90 -3.19
CA THR A 65 -2.82 3.76 -2.20
C THR A 65 -3.65 5.02 -1.91
N PRO A 66 -3.99 5.32 -0.65
CA PRO A 66 -4.58 6.62 -0.32
C PRO A 66 -3.56 7.75 -0.51
N GLY A 67 -4.01 8.88 -1.01
CA GLY A 67 -3.16 10.05 -1.24
C GLY A 67 -2.60 10.63 0.07
N LEU A 68 -1.31 11.02 0.03
CA LEU A 68 -0.59 11.64 1.15
C LEU A 68 -0.94 13.11 1.35
N SER A 69 -1.36 13.78 0.27
CA SER A 69 -1.66 15.21 0.23
C SER A 69 -3.05 15.44 -0.35
N LYS A 70 -3.70 16.55 0.04
CA LYS A 70 -5.02 16.92 -0.48
C LYS A 70 -4.92 17.17 -1.99
N GLY A 71 -5.54 16.30 -2.79
CA GLY A 71 -5.59 16.44 -4.24
C GLY A 71 -4.37 15.93 -5.01
N GLU A 72 -3.40 15.30 -4.35
CA GLU A 72 -2.22 14.75 -5.05
C GLU A 72 -1.99 13.27 -4.70
N CYS A 73 -1.80 12.51 -5.77
CA CYS A 73 -1.09 11.24 -5.73
C CYS A 73 0.39 11.56 -5.90
N PRO A 74 1.27 11.18 -4.96
CA PRO A 74 2.67 11.54 -5.05
C PRO A 74 3.28 11.06 -6.37
N GLY A 75 3.80 11.97 -7.20
CA GLY A 75 4.47 11.64 -8.47
C GLY A 75 5.59 10.58 -8.41
N PRO A 76 6.30 10.36 -7.27
CA PRO A 76 7.23 9.22 -7.14
C PRO A 76 6.55 7.85 -7.19
N LEU A 77 5.27 7.77 -6.81
CA LEU A 77 4.44 6.58 -7.06
C LEU A 77 4.10 6.51 -8.55
N GLU A 78 3.67 7.59 -9.20
CA GLU A 78 3.27 7.52 -10.62
C GLU A 78 4.39 7.06 -11.58
N ASN A 79 5.65 7.41 -11.31
CA ASN A 79 6.76 7.06 -12.20
C ASN A 79 7.45 5.72 -11.89
N ASN A 80 7.25 5.12 -10.70
CA ASN A 80 7.87 3.85 -10.29
C ASN A 80 6.90 2.85 -9.64
N THR A 81 5.59 3.01 -9.86
CA THR A 81 4.59 2.05 -9.36
C THR A 81 4.40 0.87 -10.28
N HIS A 82 3.87 -0.20 -9.69
CA HIS A 82 3.35 -1.31 -10.47
C HIS A 82 2.27 -0.81 -11.45
N PRO A 83 2.29 -1.23 -12.72
CA PRO A 83 1.26 -0.85 -13.68
C PRO A 83 -0.16 -1.13 -13.17
N GLY A 84 -1.05 -0.15 -13.32
CA GLY A 84 -2.43 -0.25 -12.86
C GLY A 84 -2.64 0.08 -11.38
N THR A 85 -1.61 0.51 -10.65
CA THR A 85 -1.80 1.08 -9.31
C THR A 85 -2.77 2.26 -9.36
N GLN A 86 -3.76 2.25 -8.48
CA GLN A 86 -4.72 3.35 -8.34
C GLN A 86 -4.42 4.11 -7.05
N CYS A 87 -4.43 5.42 -7.15
CA CYS A 87 -4.32 6.29 -6.00
C CYS A 87 -5.57 7.18 -5.88
N GLU A 88 -6.07 7.34 -4.65
CA GLU A 88 -7.24 8.15 -4.36
C GLU A 88 -6.93 9.12 -3.23
N SER A 89 -6.98 10.43 -3.52
CA SER A 89 -6.77 11.47 -2.52
C SER A 89 -8.05 11.70 -1.72
N HIS A 90 -7.94 11.82 -0.40
CA HIS A 90 -9.05 12.18 0.48
C HIS A 90 -8.85 13.59 1.06
N PRO A 91 -9.90 14.37 1.35
CA PRO A 91 -9.75 15.71 1.94
C PRO A 91 -9.00 15.75 3.28
N LYS A 92 -9.04 14.65 4.03
CA LYS A 92 -8.30 14.48 5.31
C LYS A 92 -6.87 13.95 5.14
N ALA A 93 -6.40 13.77 3.89
CA ALA A 93 -5.07 13.31 3.46
C ALA A 93 -4.12 12.99 4.63
N SER A 94 -4.24 11.78 5.15
CA SER A 94 -3.49 11.32 6.32
C SER A 94 -2.41 10.30 5.95
N GLY A 95 -2.41 9.83 4.69
CA GLY A 95 -1.61 8.69 4.25
C GLY A 95 -2.10 7.33 4.75
N TRP A 96 -3.21 7.29 5.50
CA TRP A 96 -3.85 6.08 6.01
C TRP A 96 -5.15 5.78 5.26
N MET A 97 -5.57 4.51 5.24
CA MET A 97 -6.86 4.18 4.65
C MET A 97 -8.02 4.74 5.48
N THR A 98 -8.99 5.32 4.79
CA THR A 98 -10.27 5.75 5.37
C THR A 98 -11.39 4.89 4.80
N SER A 99 -12.56 4.90 5.44
CA SER A 99 -13.73 4.18 4.94
C SER A 99 -14.14 4.59 3.52
N ASP A 100 -13.87 5.83 3.12
CA ASP A 100 -14.19 6.31 1.76
C ASP A 100 -13.17 5.81 0.74
N ASN A 101 -11.88 5.87 1.06
CA ASN A 101 -10.83 5.31 0.23
C ASN A 101 -10.98 3.79 0.09
N PHE A 102 -11.43 3.10 1.15
CA PHE A 102 -11.70 1.67 1.09
C PHE A 102 -12.84 1.32 0.11
N LYS A 103 -13.88 2.17 -0.01
CA LYS A 103 -14.91 1.97 -1.07
C LYS A 103 -14.28 2.10 -2.46
N GLY A 104 -13.33 3.02 -2.63
CA GLY A 104 -12.50 3.14 -3.82
C GLY A 104 -11.74 1.86 -4.12
N PHE A 105 -11.07 1.30 -3.12
CA PHE A 105 -10.39 0.02 -3.21
C PHE A 105 -11.33 -1.13 -3.62
N ILE A 106 -12.54 -1.24 -3.05
CA ILE A 106 -13.50 -2.29 -3.44
C ILE A 106 -13.91 -2.16 -4.91
N LYS A 107 -14.11 -0.93 -5.42
CA LYS A 107 -14.39 -0.71 -6.85
C LYS A 107 -13.22 -1.14 -7.73
N HIS A 108 -11.99 -0.79 -7.33
CA HIS A 108 -10.76 -1.22 -7.99
C HIS A 108 -10.61 -2.75 -7.99
N PHE A 109 -10.87 -3.38 -6.85
CA PHE A 109 -10.86 -4.83 -6.69
C PHE A 109 -11.85 -5.52 -7.64
N VAL A 110 -13.11 -5.06 -7.69
CA VAL A 110 -14.13 -5.61 -8.60
C VAL A 110 -13.73 -5.47 -10.06
N LYS A 111 -13.16 -4.31 -10.44
CA LYS A 111 -12.65 -4.04 -11.79
C LYS A 111 -11.58 -5.05 -12.21
N HIS A 112 -10.70 -5.47 -11.29
CA HIS A 112 -9.56 -6.34 -11.60
C HIS A 112 -9.81 -7.84 -11.39
N THR A 113 -10.82 -8.21 -10.59
CA THR A 113 -11.10 -9.62 -10.27
C THR A 113 -12.37 -10.16 -10.92
N ALA A 114 -13.14 -9.32 -11.60
CA ALA A 114 -14.49 -9.64 -12.11
C ALA A 114 -15.41 -10.23 -11.01
N ALA A 115 -15.13 -9.94 -9.74
CA ALA A 115 -15.96 -10.35 -8.62
C ALA A 115 -17.33 -9.67 -8.72
N ASN A 116 -18.41 -10.38 -8.36
CA ASN A 116 -19.71 -9.73 -8.23
C ASN A 116 -19.73 -8.82 -6.99
N THR A 117 -20.67 -7.87 -6.94
CA THR A 117 -20.81 -6.92 -5.82
C THR A 117 -21.09 -7.59 -4.46
N ARG A 118 -21.35 -8.91 -4.43
CA ARG A 118 -21.56 -9.70 -3.21
C ARG A 118 -20.27 -10.42 -2.81
N ILE A 119 -19.28 -9.67 -2.36
CA ILE A 119 -18.07 -10.24 -1.78
C ILE A 119 -18.39 -10.81 -0.39
N SER A 120 -18.23 -12.12 -0.22
CA SER A 120 -18.75 -12.83 0.95
C SER A 120 -17.89 -12.74 2.23
N CYS A 121 -16.73 -12.06 2.18
CA CYS A 121 -15.93 -11.74 3.36
C CYS A 121 -14.79 -10.79 2.99
N PHE A 122 -14.89 -9.51 3.36
CA PHE A 122 -13.72 -8.66 3.62
C PHE A 122 -13.80 -8.36 5.12
N THR A 123 -12.87 -8.86 5.92
CA THR A 123 -12.73 -8.43 7.31
C THR A 123 -11.90 -7.16 7.30
N TYR A 124 -12.56 -6.01 7.44
CA TYR A 124 -11.88 -4.74 7.66
C TYR A 124 -11.71 -4.55 9.16
N SER A 125 -10.50 -4.75 9.68
CA SER A 125 -10.13 -4.30 11.02
C SER A 125 -9.27 -3.07 10.82
N CYS A 126 -9.82 -1.91 11.11
CA CYS A 126 -9.07 -0.65 11.22
C CYS A 126 -8.60 -0.48 12.66
#